data_AF-A0A0G0IRB7-F1
#
_entry.id   AF-A0A0G0IRB7-F1
#
_cell.length_a   1.000
_cell.length_b   1.000
_cell.length_c   1.000
_cell.angle_alpha   90.00
_cell.angle_beta   90.00
_cell.angle_gamma   90.00
#
_symmetry.space_group_name_H-M   'P 1'
#
loop_
_entity.id
_entity.type
_entity.pdbx_description
1 polymer ?
#
loop_
_entity_poly.entity_id
_entity_poly.type
_entity_poly.pdbx_seq_one_letter_code
_entity_poly.pdbx_strand_id
1 'polypeptide(L)'
;MKFGGASLSTADGILKACQIVKKYRKKNKIILVVSAMKGVTDQLFQVSDYLKNKKIKESLELVEKIKKQHIKVLYKFDRRPQAVKVESDIINLISRLITFIKNVSQKKITPARVDFIVSFGERLSCSVVVDALEMNGVIAHSIDASYIVATNNNFNNAIPLYKKSQHHINEILVPLIKNNVIPVVTGYIGFTHDGCTTTLGRGGSDLSAAYLSNLLGAEALYLWKDVSGFYDKDPNKNTQAIKYDKLTYSKAKSLAKKGAKIIYHKAVEPVRKKNIPIFVKSFLNPGDKGTIVSS
;
A
#
# COMPACT_ATOMS: atom_id res chain seq x y z
N MET A 1 2.93 5.47 -8.65
CA MET A 1 2.10 6.27 -7.73
C MET A 1 1.76 5.45 -6.51
N LYS A 2 1.63 6.06 -5.33
CA LYS A 2 1.24 5.37 -4.10
C LYS A 2 0.12 6.11 -3.38
N PHE A 3 -0.90 5.37 -2.96
CA PHE A 3 -2.00 5.86 -2.12
C PHE A 3 -1.96 5.22 -0.73
N GLY A 4 -2.11 6.04 0.31
CA GLY A 4 -2.12 5.59 1.71
C GLY A 4 -3.51 5.17 2.19
N GLY A 5 -3.58 4.63 3.40
CA GLY A 5 -4.85 4.15 3.97
C GLY A 5 -5.91 5.25 4.12
N ALA A 6 -5.52 6.51 4.34
CA ALA A 6 -6.44 7.64 4.43
C ALA A 6 -7.17 7.91 3.10
N SER A 7 -6.48 7.82 1.96
CA SER A 7 -7.13 7.93 0.64
C SER A 7 -8.03 6.74 0.33
N LEU A 8 -7.82 5.60 0.98
CA LEU A 8 -8.50 4.34 0.68
C LEU A 8 -9.56 3.98 1.71
N SER A 9 -9.83 4.82 2.71
CA SER A 9 -10.75 4.49 3.80
C SER A 9 -12.23 4.65 3.47
N THR A 10 -12.56 5.41 2.42
CA THR A 10 -13.93 5.68 2.00
C THR A 10 -14.07 5.53 0.49
N ALA A 11 -15.29 5.29 0.03
CA ALA A 11 -15.60 5.25 -1.40
C ALA A 11 -15.18 6.55 -2.10
N ASP A 12 -15.52 7.72 -1.54
CA ASP A 12 -15.13 9.02 -2.11
C ASP A 12 -13.61 9.20 -2.21
N GLY A 13 -12.86 8.73 -1.22
CA GLY A 13 -11.39 8.76 -1.25
C GLY A 13 -10.84 7.90 -2.39
N ILE A 14 -11.38 6.69 -2.56
CA ILE A 14 -10.98 5.78 -3.63
C ILE A 14 -11.36 6.35 -5.00
N LEU A 15 -12.54 6.97 -5.15
CA LEU A 15 -12.95 7.63 -6.39
C LEU A 15 -12.03 8.81 -6.73
N LYS A 16 -11.65 9.63 -5.74
CA LYS A 16 -10.64 10.68 -5.93
C LYS A 16 -9.31 10.11 -6.39
N ALA A 17 -8.85 9.00 -5.79
CA ALA A 17 -7.64 8.31 -6.23
C ALA A 17 -7.76 7.82 -7.69
N CYS A 18 -8.91 7.25 -8.08
CA CYS A 18 -9.18 6.81 -9.45
C CYS A 18 -9.15 7.98 -10.45
N GLN A 19 -9.74 9.13 -10.11
CA GLN A 19 -9.70 10.33 -10.95
C GLN A 19 -8.27 10.85 -11.14
N ILE A 20 -7.46 10.84 -10.07
CA ILE A 20 -6.04 11.20 -10.15
C ILE A 20 -5.30 10.25 -11.09
N VAL A 21 -5.45 8.93 -10.92
CA VAL A 21 -4.82 7.93 -11.79
C VAL A 21 -5.26 8.11 -13.25
N LYS A 22 -6.56 8.29 -13.50
CA LYS A 22 -7.14 8.53 -14.83
C LYS A 22 -6.58 9.80 -15.49
N LYS A 23 -6.34 10.86 -14.72
CA LYS A 23 -5.73 12.10 -15.22
C LYS A 23 -4.27 11.87 -15.63
N TYR A 24 -3.46 11.26 -14.76
CA TYR A 24 -2.03 11.11 -15.00
C TYR A 24 -1.71 10.04 -16.06
N ARG A 25 -2.52 8.97 -16.17
CA ARG A 25 -2.28 7.92 -17.16
C ARG A 25 -2.35 8.39 -18.61
N LYS A 26 -2.97 9.55 -18.89
CA LYS A 26 -3.06 10.13 -20.23
C LYS A 26 -1.69 10.46 -20.84
N LYS A 27 -0.68 10.70 -20.00
CA LYS A 27 0.67 11.10 -20.41
C LYS A 27 1.78 10.18 -19.87
N ASN A 28 1.42 9.18 -19.06
CA ASN A 28 2.39 8.40 -18.31
C ASN A 28 1.98 6.93 -18.23
N LYS A 29 2.97 6.04 -18.19
CA LYS A 29 2.79 4.66 -17.73
C LYS A 29 2.74 4.65 -16.21
N ILE A 30 1.68 4.08 -15.64
CA ILE A 30 1.44 4.12 -14.18
C ILE A 30 1.55 2.71 -13.60
N ILE A 31 2.38 2.56 -12.58
CA ILE A 31 2.26 1.51 -11.57
C ILE A 31 1.63 2.12 -10.33
N LEU A 32 0.61 1.46 -9.78
CA LEU A 32 -0.10 1.90 -8.60
C LEU A 32 0.28 1.02 -7.41
N VAL A 33 0.68 1.62 -6.30
CA VAL A 33 0.90 0.92 -5.03
C VAL A 33 -0.15 1.36 -4.02
N VAL A 34 -0.78 0.41 -3.35
CA VAL A 34 -1.86 0.69 -2.38
C VAL A 34 -1.50 0.17 -0.99
N SER A 35 -1.86 0.93 0.03
CA SER A 35 -1.86 0.46 1.43
C SER A 35 -3.21 -0.15 1.79
N ALA A 36 -3.28 -0.91 2.88
CA ALA A 36 -4.55 -1.25 3.49
C ALA A 36 -5.40 0.00 3.79
N MET A 37 -6.72 -0.15 3.88
CA MET A 37 -7.61 0.92 4.33
C MET A 37 -7.22 1.40 5.74
N LYS A 38 -7.44 2.69 6.04
CA LYS A 38 -7.12 3.27 7.35
C LYS A 38 -7.68 2.41 8.50
N GLY A 39 -6.81 2.07 9.46
CA GLY A 39 -7.15 1.28 10.65
C GLY A 39 -7.09 -0.25 10.46
N VAL A 40 -7.18 -0.77 9.23
CA VAL A 40 -7.24 -2.22 8.99
C VAL A 40 -5.94 -2.93 9.39
N THR A 41 -4.78 -2.35 9.08
CA THR A 41 -3.48 -2.90 9.51
C THR A 41 -3.40 -3.02 11.03
N ASP A 42 -3.85 -2.01 11.77
CA ASP A 42 -3.84 -2.04 13.24
C ASP A 42 -4.83 -3.07 13.79
N GLN A 43 -6.01 -3.20 13.17
CA GLN A 43 -6.96 -4.27 13.50
C GLN A 43 -6.37 -5.66 13.26
N LEU A 44 -5.59 -5.87 12.19
CA LEU A 44 -4.95 -7.16 11.91
C LEU A 44 -3.79 -7.47 12.88
N PHE A 45 -3.07 -6.44 13.35
CA PHE A 45 -2.15 -6.61 14.49
C PHE A 45 -2.90 -7.02 15.75
N GLN A 46 -4.04 -6.38 16.03
CA GLN A 46 -4.90 -6.73 17.16
C GLN A 46 -5.46 -8.15 17.04
N VAL A 47 -5.82 -8.63 15.85
CA VAL A 47 -6.16 -10.04 15.60
C VAL A 47 -5.02 -10.95 16.05
N SER A 48 -3.79 -10.62 15.67
CA SER A 48 -2.59 -11.40 16.05
C SER A 48 -2.37 -11.39 17.57
N ASP A 49 -2.62 -10.27 18.24
CA ASP A 49 -2.50 -10.15 19.69
C ASP A 49 -3.59 -10.92 20.43
N TYR A 50 -4.82 -10.95 19.92
CA TYR A 50 -5.87 -11.84 20.46
C TYR A 50 -5.47 -13.31 20.36
N LEU A 51 -4.88 -13.75 19.24
CA LEU A 51 -4.41 -15.13 19.10
C LEU A 51 -3.30 -15.49 20.09
N LYS A 52 -2.36 -14.56 20.35
CA LYS A 52 -1.32 -14.75 21.39
C LYS A 52 -1.94 -15.00 22.77
N ASN A 53 -3.06 -14.35 23.04
CA ASN A 53 -3.81 -14.46 24.30
C ASN A 53 -4.94 -15.51 24.26
N LYS A 54 -4.96 -16.41 23.26
CA LYS A 54 -5.96 -17.48 23.10
C LYS A 54 -7.42 -16.99 22.95
N LYS A 55 -7.60 -15.73 22.56
CA LYS A 55 -8.89 -15.06 22.33
C LYS A 55 -9.37 -15.25 20.88
N ILE A 56 -9.61 -16.51 20.50
CA ILE A 56 -9.91 -16.88 19.11
C ILE A 56 -11.24 -16.28 18.63
N LYS A 57 -12.25 -16.23 19.51
CA LYS A 57 -13.56 -15.67 19.18
C LYS A 57 -13.43 -14.20 18.79
N GLU A 58 -12.71 -13.42 19.58
CA GLU A 58 -12.46 -12.00 19.35
C GLU A 58 -11.62 -11.75 18.08
N SER A 59 -10.64 -12.63 17.79
CA SER A 59 -9.92 -12.60 16.51
C SER A 59 -10.86 -12.77 15.32
N LEU A 60 -11.77 -13.75 15.37
CA LEU A 60 -12.71 -14.04 14.29
C LEU A 60 -13.76 -12.92 14.12
N GLU A 61 -14.29 -12.39 15.21
CA GLU A 61 -15.22 -11.25 15.20
C GLU A 61 -14.59 -10.00 14.57
N LEU A 62 -13.31 -9.74 14.88
CA LEU A 62 -12.59 -8.61 14.30
C LEU A 62 -12.32 -8.80 12.81
N VAL A 63 -12.01 -10.01 12.36
CA VAL A 63 -11.89 -10.34 10.93
C VAL A 63 -13.23 -10.15 10.20
N GLU A 64 -14.34 -10.55 10.81
CA GLU A 64 -15.68 -10.32 10.26
C GLU A 64 -16.00 -8.82 10.14
N LYS A 65 -15.59 -8.01 11.12
CA LYS A 65 -15.70 -6.55 11.06
C LYS A 65 -14.89 -5.97 9.90
N ILE A 66 -13.67 -6.47 9.67
CA ILE A 66 -12.83 -6.08 8.53
C ILE A 66 -13.53 -6.41 7.22
N LYS A 67 -14.10 -7.62 7.08
CA LYS A 67 -14.88 -8.02 5.89
C LYS A 67 -16.02 -7.04 5.62
N LYS A 68 -16.86 -6.76 6.63
CA LYS A 68 -17.99 -5.83 6.52
C LYS A 68 -17.55 -4.42 6.12
N GLN A 69 -16.42 -3.93 6.62
CA GLN A 69 -15.87 -2.63 6.25
C GLN A 69 -15.55 -2.55 4.74
N HIS A 70 -14.93 -3.59 4.17
CA HIS A 70 -14.57 -3.61 2.75
C HIS A 70 -15.80 -3.77 1.86
N ILE A 71 -16.71 -4.69 2.20
CA ILE A 71 -17.98 -4.90 1.46
C ILE A 71 -18.81 -3.61 1.45
N LYS A 72 -18.88 -2.90 2.59
CA LYS A 72 -19.58 -1.61 2.67
C LYS A 72 -19.00 -0.56 1.73
N VAL A 73 -17.67 -0.52 1.55
CA VAL A 73 -17.04 0.42 0.61
C VAL A 73 -17.25 -0.01 -0.84
N LEU A 74 -17.12 -1.30 -1.15
CA LEU A 74 -17.39 -1.87 -2.46
C LEU A 74 -18.79 -1.49 -2.96
N TYR A 75 -19.82 -1.71 -2.14
CA TYR A 75 -21.21 -1.44 -2.52
C TYR A 75 -21.62 0.03 -2.47
N LYS A 76 -20.74 0.94 -2.04
CA LYS A 76 -20.97 2.38 -2.18
C LYS A 76 -20.67 2.89 -3.59
N PHE A 77 -19.93 2.13 -4.39
CA PHE A 77 -19.62 2.53 -5.77
C PHE A 77 -20.82 2.34 -6.69
N ASP A 78 -21.41 1.14 -6.68
CA ASP A 78 -22.68 0.77 -7.34
C ASP A 78 -22.98 -0.72 -7.07
N ARG A 79 -24.21 -1.21 -7.31
CA ARG A 79 -24.59 -2.64 -7.26
C ARG A 79 -24.50 -3.31 -8.63
N ARG A 80 -23.31 -3.27 -9.25
CA ARG A 80 -23.08 -3.87 -10.58
C ARG A 80 -22.69 -5.35 -10.48
N PRO A 81 -22.90 -6.16 -11.54
CA PRO A 81 -22.46 -7.57 -11.57
C PRO A 81 -20.97 -7.76 -11.25
N GLN A 82 -20.11 -6.82 -11.63
CA GLN A 82 -18.67 -6.85 -11.33
C GLN A 82 -18.39 -6.78 -9.82
N ALA A 83 -19.21 -6.03 -9.06
CA ALA A 83 -19.06 -5.95 -7.61
C ALA A 83 -19.27 -7.32 -6.94
N VAL A 84 -20.11 -8.19 -7.50
CA VAL A 84 -20.33 -9.56 -6.99
C VAL A 84 -19.06 -10.40 -7.11
N LYS A 85 -18.31 -10.28 -8.22
CA LYS A 85 -17.03 -10.98 -8.39
C LYS A 85 -16.02 -10.51 -7.33
N VAL A 86 -15.92 -9.21 -7.12
CA VAL A 86 -14.98 -8.61 -6.15
C VAL A 86 -15.38 -8.97 -4.71
N GLU A 87 -16.67 -9.04 -4.41
CA GLU A 87 -17.16 -9.55 -3.13
C GLU A 87 -16.75 -11.01 -2.93
N SER A 88 -16.87 -11.86 -3.95
CA SER A 88 -16.40 -13.25 -3.89
C SER A 88 -14.89 -13.32 -3.60
N ASP A 89 -14.07 -12.50 -4.26
CA ASP A 89 -12.63 -12.42 -4.00
C ASP A 89 -12.32 -11.99 -2.56
N ILE A 90 -13.07 -11.02 -2.01
CA ILE A 90 -12.97 -10.59 -0.62
C ILE A 90 -13.35 -11.73 0.32
N ILE A 91 -14.45 -12.44 0.06
CA ILE A 91 -14.91 -13.59 0.86
C ILE A 91 -13.84 -14.68 0.85
N ASN A 92 -13.26 -14.98 -0.31
CA ASN A 92 -12.19 -15.98 -0.44
C ASN A 92 -10.94 -15.61 0.35
N LEU A 93 -10.51 -14.34 0.30
CA LEU A 93 -9.40 -13.84 1.12
C LEU A 93 -9.71 -13.95 2.61
N ILE A 94 -10.90 -13.55 3.04
CA ILE A 94 -11.31 -13.64 4.45
C ILE A 94 -11.40 -15.10 4.91
N SER A 95 -11.96 -15.99 4.09
CA SER A 95 -12.01 -17.43 4.39
C SER A 95 -10.61 -18.02 4.56
N ARG A 96 -9.65 -17.64 3.72
CA ARG A 96 -8.23 -18.05 3.88
C ARG A 96 -7.65 -17.57 5.21
N LEU A 97 -7.92 -16.32 5.60
CA LEU A 97 -7.47 -15.78 6.89
C LEU A 97 -8.14 -16.51 8.08
N ILE A 98 -9.45 -16.75 8.02
CA ILE A 98 -10.19 -17.49 9.05
C ILE A 98 -9.64 -18.92 9.20
N THR A 99 -9.43 -19.62 8.09
CA THR A 99 -8.85 -20.97 8.10
C THR A 99 -7.45 -20.96 8.72
N PHE A 100 -6.62 -19.99 8.35
CA PHE A 100 -5.30 -19.82 8.97
C PHE A 100 -5.41 -19.61 10.48
N ILE A 101 -6.27 -18.70 10.93
CA ILE A 101 -6.52 -18.40 12.36
C ILE A 101 -6.90 -19.68 13.12
N LYS A 102 -7.85 -20.46 12.60
CA LYS A 102 -8.28 -21.72 13.22
C LYS A 102 -7.11 -22.72 13.30
N ASN A 103 -6.31 -22.84 12.25
CA ASN A 103 -5.17 -23.76 12.17
C ASN A 103 -3.99 -23.39 13.09
N VAL A 104 -3.84 -22.11 13.45
CA VAL A 104 -2.78 -21.64 14.35
C VAL A 104 -3.26 -21.34 15.78
N SER A 105 -4.54 -21.55 16.07
CA SER A 105 -5.17 -21.28 17.37
C SER A 105 -4.40 -21.85 18.57
N GLN A 106 -3.91 -23.08 18.44
CA GLN A 106 -3.13 -23.75 19.49
C GLN A 106 -1.62 -23.61 19.34
N LYS A 107 -1.14 -22.88 18.33
CA LYS A 107 0.28 -22.74 18.02
C LYS A 107 0.82 -21.37 18.44
N LYS A 108 2.13 -21.28 18.66
CA LYS A 108 2.82 -20.01 18.99
C LYS A 108 2.67 -18.99 17.85
N ILE A 109 2.18 -17.77 18.10
CA ILE A 109 2.12 -16.74 17.05
C ILE A 109 3.52 -16.14 16.83
N THR A 110 4.23 -16.65 15.83
CA THR A 110 5.57 -16.18 15.44
C THR A 110 5.48 -14.90 14.59
N PRO A 111 6.59 -14.15 14.43
CA PRO A 111 6.66 -13.01 13.51
C PRO A 111 6.15 -13.33 12.08
N ALA A 112 6.53 -14.48 11.52
CA ALA A 112 6.04 -14.92 10.21
C ALA A 112 4.51 -15.06 10.14
N ARG A 113 3.88 -15.54 11.22
CA ARG A 113 2.41 -15.66 11.30
C ARG A 113 1.75 -14.29 11.39
N VAL A 114 2.38 -13.34 12.09
CA VAL A 114 1.91 -11.94 12.15
C VAL A 114 1.99 -11.30 10.77
N ASP A 115 3.12 -11.44 10.07
CA ASP A 115 3.28 -10.92 8.70
C ASP A 115 2.20 -11.47 7.75
N PHE A 116 1.92 -12.79 7.83
CA PHE A 116 0.85 -13.40 7.06
C PHE A 116 -0.52 -12.78 7.37
N ILE A 117 -0.90 -12.64 8.65
CA ILE A 117 -2.18 -12.05 9.06
C ILE A 117 -2.31 -10.61 8.58
N VAL A 118 -1.29 -9.78 8.81
CA VAL A 118 -1.36 -8.34 8.51
C VAL A 118 -1.36 -8.07 7.00
N SER A 119 -0.77 -8.96 6.19
CA SER A 119 -0.77 -8.83 4.71
C SER A 119 -2.14 -8.77 4.06
N PHE A 120 -3.18 -9.28 4.74
CA PHE A 120 -4.54 -9.29 4.18
C PHE A 120 -5.11 -7.88 4.01
N GLY A 121 -4.65 -6.89 4.77
CA GLY A 121 -5.13 -5.52 4.65
C GLY A 121 -4.88 -4.94 3.25
N GLU A 122 -3.65 -5.06 2.76
CA GLU A 122 -3.30 -4.60 1.42
C GLU A 122 -3.98 -5.43 0.33
N ARG A 123 -4.05 -6.75 0.49
CA ARG A 123 -4.74 -7.65 -0.47
C ARG A 123 -6.21 -7.26 -0.66
N LEU A 124 -6.93 -7.03 0.43
CA LEU A 124 -8.34 -6.64 0.39
C LEU A 124 -8.52 -5.25 -0.26
N SER A 125 -7.70 -4.27 0.14
CA SER A 125 -7.78 -2.92 -0.43
C SER A 125 -7.45 -2.90 -1.93
N CYS A 126 -6.54 -3.76 -2.39
CA CYS A 126 -6.13 -3.87 -3.78
C CYS A 126 -7.29 -4.29 -4.68
N SER A 127 -8.05 -5.33 -4.29
CA SER A 127 -9.23 -5.78 -5.04
C SER A 127 -10.28 -4.67 -5.20
N VAL A 128 -10.54 -3.92 -4.12
CA VAL A 128 -11.52 -2.81 -4.14
C VAL A 128 -11.04 -1.66 -5.04
N VAL A 129 -9.75 -1.34 -5.03
CA VAL A 129 -9.20 -0.26 -5.87
C VAL A 129 -9.20 -0.64 -7.35
N VAL A 130 -8.91 -1.89 -7.69
CA VAL A 130 -8.98 -2.36 -9.08
C VAL A 130 -10.40 -2.23 -9.63
N ASP A 131 -11.40 -2.70 -8.89
CA ASP A 131 -12.81 -2.56 -9.31
C ASP A 131 -13.20 -1.09 -9.54
N ALA A 132 -12.81 -0.20 -8.63
CA ALA A 132 -13.10 1.22 -8.75
C ALA A 132 -12.40 1.85 -9.97
N LEU A 133 -11.19 1.42 -10.32
CA LEU A 133 -10.49 1.86 -11.53
C LEU A 133 -11.19 1.38 -12.79
N GLU A 134 -11.56 0.10 -12.85
CA GLU A 134 -12.24 -0.51 -14.00
C GLU A 134 -13.61 0.15 -14.24
N MET A 135 -14.38 0.40 -13.17
CA MET A 135 -15.62 1.18 -13.23
C MET A 135 -15.43 2.56 -13.86
N ASN A 136 -14.27 3.17 -13.67
CA ASN A 136 -13.93 4.48 -14.19
C ASN A 136 -13.26 4.43 -15.59
N GLY A 137 -13.31 3.28 -16.28
CA GLY A 137 -12.76 3.08 -17.62
C GLY A 137 -11.25 2.96 -17.65
N VAL A 138 -10.64 2.46 -16.56
CA VAL A 138 -9.20 2.23 -16.46
C VAL A 138 -8.94 0.75 -16.31
N ILE A 139 -8.34 0.13 -17.33
CA ILE A 139 -7.94 -1.28 -17.30
C ILE A 139 -6.81 -1.44 -16.29
N ALA A 140 -7.05 -2.25 -15.25
CA ALA A 140 -6.16 -2.43 -14.12
C ALA A 140 -6.12 -3.90 -13.70
N HIS A 141 -5.03 -4.32 -13.07
CA HIS A 141 -4.87 -5.69 -12.59
C HIS A 141 -4.22 -5.72 -11.21
N SER A 142 -4.79 -6.49 -10.28
CA SER A 142 -4.25 -6.63 -8.92
C SER A 142 -3.01 -7.52 -8.93
N ILE A 143 -1.96 -7.08 -8.24
CA ILE A 143 -0.71 -7.82 -8.07
C ILE A 143 -0.40 -7.91 -6.58
N ASP A 144 -0.31 -9.14 -6.08
CA ASP A 144 0.16 -9.41 -4.73
C ASP A 144 1.71 -9.41 -4.72
N ALA A 145 2.27 -8.46 -3.99
CA ALA A 145 3.71 -8.26 -3.89
C ALA A 145 4.45 -9.43 -3.21
N SER A 146 3.74 -10.31 -2.50
CA SER A 146 4.30 -11.58 -2.02
C SER A 146 4.62 -12.59 -3.14
N TYR A 147 4.41 -12.25 -4.41
CA TYR A 147 4.94 -13.00 -5.56
C TYR A 147 6.03 -12.28 -6.34
N ILE A 148 6.28 -10.98 -6.07
CA ILE A 148 7.18 -10.17 -6.91
C ILE A 148 8.25 -9.39 -6.13
N VAL A 149 8.07 -9.17 -4.83
CA VAL A 149 9.04 -8.49 -3.96
C VAL A 149 9.71 -9.50 -3.06
N ALA A 150 10.87 -9.99 -3.48
CA ALA A 150 11.68 -10.90 -2.68
C ALA A 150 12.33 -10.14 -1.51
N THR A 151 12.42 -10.77 -0.35
CA THR A 151 12.97 -10.21 0.88
C THR A 151 13.83 -11.22 1.63
N ASN A 152 14.59 -10.74 2.64
CA ASN A 152 15.14 -11.63 3.66
C ASN A 152 14.06 -12.10 4.64
N ASN A 153 14.41 -13.02 5.54
CA ASN A 153 13.50 -13.58 6.55
C ASN A 153 13.42 -12.74 7.84
N ASN A 154 13.78 -11.46 7.80
CA ASN A 154 13.62 -10.56 8.95
C ASN A 154 12.16 -10.10 9.06
N PHE A 155 11.25 -11.02 9.38
CA PHE A 155 9.81 -10.80 9.49
C PHE A 155 9.48 -9.54 10.30
N ASN A 156 8.36 -8.89 9.98
CA ASN A 156 7.90 -7.59 10.47
C ASN A 156 8.71 -6.38 9.98
N ASN A 157 9.92 -6.56 9.46
CA ASN A 157 10.80 -5.46 9.01
C ASN A 157 11.80 -5.94 7.94
N ALA A 158 11.30 -6.71 6.99
CA ALA A 158 12.12 -7.40 6.00
C ALA A 158 12.77 -6.41 5.02
N ILE A 159 13.92 -6.81 4.48
CA ILE A 159 14.71 -6.00 3.55
C ILE A 159 14.51 -6.54 2.13
N PRO A 160 14.05 -5.72 1.17
CA PRO A 160 13.90 -6.14 -0.23
C PRO A 160 15.22 -6.53 -0.91
N LEU A 161 15.19 -7.59 -1.72
CA LEU A 161 16.33 -8.17 -2.44
C LEU A 161 16.24 -7.87 -3.95
N TYR A 162 16.94 -6.81 -4.40
CA TYR A 162 16.85 -6.26 -5.77
C TYR A 162 16.95 -7.31 -6.88
N LYS A 163 18.01 -8.13 -6.86
CA LYS A 163 18.29 -9.09 -7.94
C LYS A 163 17.14 -10.11 -8.11
N LYS A 164 16.61 -10.66 -7.01
CA LYS A 164 15.55 -11.67 -7.06
C LYS A 164 14.20 -11.06 -7.46
N SER A 165 13.89 -9.85 -6.98
CA SER A 165 12.65 -9.15 -7.38
C SER A 165 12.65 -8.73 -8.85
N GLN A 166 13.79 -8.33 -9.42
CA GLN A 166 13.87 -7.88 -10.82
C GLN A 166 13.33 -8.92 -11.80
N HIS A 167 13.65 -10.20 -11.58
CA HIS A 167 13.18 -11.30 -12.43
C HIS A 167 11.65 -11.38 -12.45
N HIS A 168 11.03 -11.49 -11.27
CA HIS A 168 9.55 -11.55 -11.16
C HIS A 168 8.86 -10.28 -11.67
N ILE A 169 9.44 -9.11 -11.44
CA ILE A 169 8.91 -7.84 -11.95
C ILE A 169 8.93 -7.80 -13.47
N ASN A 170 10.00 -8.28 -14.10
CA ASN A 170 10.10 -8.34 -15.56
C ASN A 170 9.09 -9.33 -16.16
N GLU A 171 8.84 -10.45 -15.50
CA GLU A 171 7.87 -11.44 -15.97
C GLU A 171 6.41 -11.01 -15.76
N ILE A 172 6.11 -10.34 -14.65
CA ILE A 172 4.71 -10.08 -14.25
C ILE A 172 4.29 -8.64 -14.53
N LEU A 173 5.10 -7.64 -14.16
CA LEU A 173 4.70 -6.24 -14.28
C LEU A 173 4.93 -5.65 -15.68
N VAL A 174 6.08 -5.96 -16.29
CA VAL A 174 6.45 -5.37 -17.58
C VAL A 174 5.44 -5.69 -18.70
N PRO A 175 4.91 -6.92 -18.85
CA PRO A 175 3.90 -7.22 -19.85
C PRO A 175 2.61 -6.41 -19.67
N LEU A 176 2.15 -6.22 -18.42
CA LEU A 176 0.98 -5.41 -18.12
C LEU A 176 1.19 -3.95 -18.55
N ILE A 177 2.34 -3.37 -18.20
CA ILE A 177 2.69 -1.98 -18.52
C ILE A 177 2.78 -1.76 -20.05
N LYS A 178 3.38 -2.71 -20.78
CA LYS A 178 3.47 -2.67 -22.25
C LYS A 178 2.07 -2.68 -22.88
N ASN A 179 1.16 -3.50 -22.36
CA ASN A 179 -0.22 -3.62 -22.82
C ASN A 179 -1.18 -2.54 -22.26
N ASN A 180 -0.67 -1.44 -21.71
CA ASN A 180 -1.48 -0.35 -21.14
C ASN A 180 -2.42 -0.76 -19.98
N VAL A 181 -2.15 -1.89 -19.33
CA VAL A 181 -2.82 -2.32 -18.10
C VAL A 181 -2.08 -1.71 -16.91
N ILE A 182 -2.80 -1.07 -15.99
CA ILE A 182 -2.20 -0.52 -14.77
C ILE A 182 -2.05 -1.64 -13.73
N PRO A 183 -0.82 -2.08 -13.38
CA PRO A 183 -0.65 -2.96 -12.24
C PRO A 183 -0.94 -2.20 -10.93
N VAL A 184 -1.86 -2.73 -10.15
CA VAL A 184 -2.18 -2.29 -8.79
C VAL A 184 -1.51 -3.26 -7.82
N VAL A 185 -0.39 -2.85 -7.27
CA VAL A 185 0.47 -3.68 -6.44
C VAL A 185 0.17 -3.44 -4.97
N THR A 186 -0.02 -4.50 -4.19
CA THR A 186 -0.07 -4.40 -2.73
C THR A 186 1.25 -3.82 -2.21
N GLY A 187 1.20 -2.73 -1.44
CA GLY A 187 2.38 -2.24 -0.74
C GLY A 187 2.71 -3.11 0.48
N TYR A 188 3.72 -2.70 1.25
CA TYR A 188 4.05 -3.22 2.59
C TYR A 188 4.52 -4.68 2.66
N ILE A 189 4.19 -5.53 1.69
CA ILE A 189 4.40 -6.98 1.74
C ILE A 189 5.42 -7.45 0.70
N GLY A 190 5.99 -8.62 0.96
CA GLY A 190 6.93 -9.33 0.08
C GLY A 190 7.01 -10.81 0.44
N PHE A 191 8.03 -11.52 -0.02
CA PHE A 191 8.21 -12.94 0.26
C PHE A 191 9.66 -13.35 0.51
N THR A 192 9.86 -14.31 1.40
CA THR A 192 11.18 -14.92 1.67
C THR A 192 11.60 -15.89 0.57
N HIS A 193 12.81 -16.44 0.68
CA HIS A 193 13.29 -17.47 -0.26
C HIS A 193 12.37 -18.70 -0.35
N ASP A 194 11.83 -19.14 0.78
CA ASP A 194 10.92 -20.27 0.96
C ASP A 194 9.43 -19.93 0.71
N GLY A 195 9.14 -18.71 0.24
CA GLY A 195 7.79 -18.30 -0.14
C GLY A 195 6.89 -17.83 1.01
N CYS A 196 7.44 -17.64 2.21
CA CYS A 196 6.68 -17.07 3.33
C CYS A 196 6.41 -15.58 3.09
N THR A 197 5.17 -15.12 3.34
CA THR A 197 4.85 -13.69 3.33
C THR A 197 5.68 -12.96 4.39
N THR A 198 6.24 -11.82 3.99
CA THR A 198 6.93 -10.88 4.88
C THR A 198 6.30 -9.50 4.81
N THR A 199 6.59 -8.68 5.81
CA THR A 199 6.27 -7.25 5.77
C THR A 199 7.52 -6.37 5.91
N LEU A 200 7.46 -5.17 5.32
CA LEU A 200 8.60 -4.25 5.18
C LEU A 200 8.71 -3.23 6.33
N GLY A 201 8.00 -3.45 7.43
CA GLY A 201 7.90 -2.51 8.56
C GLY A 201 6.83 -1.43 8.38
N ARG A 202 6.39 -0.80 9.48
CA ARG A 202 5.35 0.25 9.46
C ARG A 202 5.76 1.39 8.52
N GLY A 203 4.86 1.76 7.61
CA GLY A 203 5.15 2.70 6.50
C GLY A 203 5.69 2.01 5.24
N GLY A 204 5.79 0.69 5.23
CA GLY A 204 6.42 -0.10 4.18
C GLY A 204 5.78 0.02 2.80
N SER A 205 4.52 0.46 2.66
CA SER A 205 3.95 0.73 1.33
C SER A 205 4.66 1.88 0.60
N ASP A 206 5.20 2.88 1.32
CA ASP A 206 6.04 3.92 0.71
C ASP A 206 7.37 3.29 0.23
N LEU A 207 7.92 2.35 1.00
CA LEU A 207 9.14 1.62 0.62
C LEU A 207 8.90 0.70 -0.59
N SER A 208 7.76 0.00 -0.66
CA SER A 208 7.38 -0.79 -1.85
C SER A 208 7.34 0.09 -3.09
N ALA A 209 6.72 1.27 -3.01
CA ALA A 209 6.63 2.18 -4.14
C ALA A 209 8.02 2.71 -4.57
N ALA A 210 8.87 3.09 -3.61
CA ALA A 210 10.24 3.51 -3.90
C ALA A 210 11.10 2.40 -4.52
N TYR A 211 10.93 1.17 -4.04
CA TYR A 211 11.65 0.01 -4.53
C TYR A 211 11.23 -0.36 -5.96
N LEU A 212 9.92 -0.40 -6.23
CA LEU A 212 9.40 -0.63 -7.58
C LEU A 212 9.80 0.50 -8.53
N SER A 213 9.78 1.76 -8.08
CA SER A 213 10.29 2.89 -8.87
C SER A 213 11.76 2.69 -9.27
N ASN A 214 12.61 2.22 -8.36
CA ASN A 214 14.02 1.94 -8.66
C ASN A 214 14.16 0.81 -9.69
N LEU A 215 13.52 -0.34 -9.48
CA LEU A 215 13.66 -1.53 -10.33
C LEU A 215 13.07 -1.36 -11.74
N LEU A 216 12.06 -0.50 -11.87
CA LEU A 216 11.42 -0.20 -13.15
C LEU A 216 11.99 1.06 -13.82
N GLY A 217 12.99 1.71 -13.21
CA GLY A 217 13.57 2.95 -13.76
C GLY A 217 12.54 4.08 -13.91
N ALA A 218 11.61 4.21 -12.96
CA ALA A 218 10.53 5.17 -13.05
C ALA A 218 11.05 6.62 -13.04
N GLU A 219 10.45 7.48 -13.85
CA GLU A 219 10.81 8.92 -13.93
C GLU A 219 10.49 9.68 -12.63
N ALA A 220 9.48 9.23 -11.87
CA ALA A 220 9.06 9.88 -10.65
C ALA A 220 8.29 8.95 -9.71
N LEU A 221 8.41 9.19 -8.41
CA LEU A 221 7.57 8.58 -7.38
C LEU A 221 6.56 9.60 -6.84
N TYR A 222 5.27 9.37 -7.07
CA TYR A 222 4.21 10.15 -6.44
C TYR A 222 3.71 9.47 -5.18
N LEU A 223 3.79 10.16 -4.04
CA LEU A 223 3.21 9.77 -2.76
C LEU A 223 1.99 10.66 -2.49
N TRP A 224 0.80 10.08 -2.65
CA TRP A 224 -0.47 10.75 -2.39
C TRP A 224 -0.85 10.60 -0.91
N LYS A 225 -0.99 11.73 -0.23
CA LYS A 225 -1.19 11.86 1.21
C LYS A 225 -2.41 12.73 1.51
N ASP A 226 -2.83 12.76 2.76
CA ASP A 226 -3.87 13.66 3.28
C ASP A 226 -3.35 15.07 3.60
N VAL A 227 -2.06 15.33 3.36
CA VAL A 227 -1.41 16.62 3.52
C VAL A 227 -0.81 17.11 2.19
N SER A 228 -0.75 18.43 2.00
CA SER A 228 -0.29 19.07 0.75
C SER A 228 1.23 19.10 0.57
N GLY A 229 2.02 18.48 1.44
CA GLY A 229 3.48 18.46 1.32
C GLY A 229 4.18 18.31 2.67
N PHE A 230 5.49 18.57 2.69
CA PHE A 230 6.26 18.76 3.91
C PHE A 230 6.09 20.17 4.45
N TYR A 231 6.07 20.26 5.77
CA TYR A 231 6.05 21.50 6.52
C TYR A 231 7.20 21.51 7.53
N ASP A 232 7.64 22.70 7.92
CA ASP A 232 8.65 22.89 8.97
C ASP A 232 8.16 22.43 10.36
N LYS A 233 6.86 22.56 10.60
CA LYS A 233 6.12 22.16 11.81
C LYS A 233 4.84 21.41 11.41
N ASP A 234 4.20 20.72 12.36
CA ASP A 234 2.92 20.04 12.09
C ASP A 234 1.81 21.08 11.79
N PRO A 235 1.28 21.13 10.55
CA PRO A 235 0.29 22.14 10.17
C PRO A 235 -1.05 21.96 10.88
N ASN A 236 -1.33 20.78 11.45
CA ASN A 236 -2.55 20.56 12.24
C ASN A 236 -2.45 21.15 13.66
N LYS A 237 -1.22 21.40 14.13
CA LYS A 237 -0.96 21.96 15.48
C LYS A 237 -0.52 23.42 15.42
N ASN A 238 0.00 23.86 14.28
CA ASN A 238 0.51 25.21 14.10
C ASN A 238 0.04 25.79 12.75
N THR A 239 -0.84 26.78 12.80
CA THR A 239 -1.37 27.46 11.62
C THR A 239 -0.32 28.28 10.86
N GLN A 240 0.80 28.62 11.49
CA GLN A 240 1.95 29.31 10.86
C GLN A 240 2.96 28.33 10.25
N ALA A 241 2.64 27.04 10.14
CA ALA A 241 3.53 26.06 9.52
C ALA A 241 3.80 26.43 8.04
N ILE A 242 5.08 26.50 7.68
CA ILE A 242 5.53 26.87 6.35
C ILE A 242 5.76 25.59 5.54
N LYS A 243 5.10 25.51 4.38
CA LYS A 243 5.26 24.39 3.45
C LYS A 243 6.58 24.52 2.70
N TYR A 244 7.32 23.43 2.59
CA TYR A 244 8.47 23.33 1.71
C TYR A 244 8.03 23.03 0.28
N ASP A 245 8.44 23.83 -0.70
CA ASP A 245 8.21 23.51 -2.11
C ASP A 245 9.18 22.45 -2.64
N LYS A 246 10.44 22.50 -2.18
CA LYS A 246 11.50 21.55 -2.52
C LYS A 246 12.31 21.14 -1.28
N LEU A 247 12.78 19.90 -1.26
CA LEU A 247 13.67 19.35 -0.23
C LEU A 247 14.72 18.44 -0.85
N THR A 248 15.91 18.42 -0.26
CA THR A 248 16.92 17.39 -0.57
C THR A 248 16.53 16.04 0.01
N TYR A 249 17.05 14.94 -0.57
CA TYR A 249 16.81 13.60 -0.02
C TYR A 249 17.25 13.51 1.45
N SER A 250 18.40 14.11 1.78
CA SER A 250 18.94 14.14 3.14
C SER A 250 18.03 14.89 4.11
N LYS A 251 17.49 16.06 3.70
CA LYS A 251 16.58 16.84 4.54
C LYS A 251 15.26 16.12 4.74
N ALA A 252 14.67 15.55 3.68
CA ALA A 252 13.43 14.78 3.79
C ALA A 252 13.59 13.55 4.70
N LYS A 253 14.71 12.81 4.57
CA LYS A 253 15.04 11.68 5.44
C LYS A 253 15.21 12.11 6.90
N SER A 254 15.85 13.25 7.15
CA SER A 254 16.02 13.82 8.49
C SER A 254 14.67 14.19 9.13
N LEU A 255 13.82 14.91 8.40
CA LEU A 255 12.47 15.27 8.86
C LEU A 255 11.63 14.02 9.15
N ALA A 256 11.66 13.02 8.27
CA ALA A 256 10.95 11.75 8.46
C ALA A 256 11.40 11.00 9.72
N LYS A 257 12.71 10.98 10.02
CA LYS A 257 13.25 10.37 11.25
C LYS A 257 12.84 11.13 12.52
N LYS A 258 12.70 12.46 12.44
CA LYS A 258 12.25 13.32 13.55
C LYS A 258 10.73 13.27 13.80
N GLY A 259 10.01 12.37 13.11
CA GLY A 259 8.60 12.13 13.37
C GLY A 259 7.64 12.84 12.42
N ALA A 260 8.13 13.55 11.39
CA ALA A 260 7.26 14.01 10.31
C ALA A 260 6.74 12.77 9.54
N LYS A 261 5.54 12.30 9.88
CA LYS A 261 4.90 11.08 9.33
C LYS A 261 4.42 11.23 7.88
N ILE A 262 5.22 11.90 7.05
CA ILE A 262 4.88 12.24 5.67
C ILE A 262 5.45 11.19 4.70
N ILE A 263 6.73 10.84 4.86
CA ILE A 263 7.40 9.78 4.10
C ILE A 263 8.00 8.79 5.09
N TYR A 264 7.91 7.49 4.79
CA TYR A 264 8.72 6.51 5.51
C TYR A 264 10.22 6.66 5.15
N HIS A 265 11.06 6.99 6.14
CA HIS A 265 12.48 7.34 5.90
C HIS A 265 13.29 6.31 5.08
N LYS A 266 12.95 5.01 5.16
CA LYS A 266 13.62 3.97 4.34
C LYS A 266 13.28 4.07 2.85
N ALA A 267 12.13 4.65 2.49
CA ALA A 267 11.70 4.84 1.11
C ALA A 267 12.54 5.86 0.35
N VAL A 268 13.32 6.71 1.03
CA VAL A 268 14.16 7.73 0.38
C VAL A 268 15.36 7.09 -0.33
N GLU A 269 15.95 6.04 0.26
CA GLU A 269 17.20 5.47 -0.24
C GLU A 269 17.09 4.80 -1.61
N PRO A 270 16.06 3.98 -1.91
CA PRO A 270 15.91 3.37 -3.24
C PRO A 270 15.83 4.40 -4.36
N VAL A 271 15.04 5.46 -4.19
CA VAL A 271 14.88 6.49 -5.23
C VAL A 271 16.11 7.39 -5.35
N ARG A 272 16.77 7.71 -4.23
CA ARG A 272 18.04 8.46 -4.22
C ARG A 272 19.10 7.79 -5.07
N LYS A 273 19.26 6.46 -4.99
CA LYS A 273 20.25 5.69 -5.77
C LYS A 273 20.10 5.82 -7.29
N LYS A 274 18.93 6.23 -7.78
CA LYS A 274 18.62 6.41 -9.20
C LYS A 274 18.24 7.86 -9.55
N ASN A 275 18.43 8.79 -8.62
CA ASN A 275 18.01 10.19 -8.75
C ASN A 275 16.53 10.37 -9.12
N ILE A 276 15.65 9.47 -8.65
CA ILE A 276 14.21 9.51 -8.96
C ILE A 276 13.53 10.51 -8.01
N PRO A 277 12.97 11.63 -8.50
CA PRO A 277 12.29 12.60 -7.65
C PRO A 277 11.03 12.02 -6.99
N ILE A 278 10.80 12.40 -5.74
CA ILE A 278 9.57 12.09 -5.00
C ILE A 278 8.66 13.32 -4.99
N PHE A 279 7.44 13.17 -5.46
CA PHE A 279 6.39 14.18 -5.34
C PHE A 279 5.46 13.80 -4.19
N VAL A 280 5.47 14.59 -3.12
CA VAL A 280 4.48 14.47 -2.04
C VAL A 280 3.33 15.41 -2.34
N LYS A 281 2.14 14.85 -2.58
CA LYS A 281 0.95 15.62 -2.99
C LYS A 281 -0.27 15.21 -2.17
N SER A 282 -1.23 16.13 -2.05
CA SER A 282 -2.52 15.85 -1.41
C SER A 282 -3.48 15.20 -2.40
N PHE A 283 -4.10 14.08 -2.02
CA PHE A 283 -5.23 13.53 -2.80
C PHE A 283 -6.52 14.32 -2.58
N LEU A 284 -6.59 15.15 -1.53
CA LEU A 284 -7.72 16.04 -1.26
C LEU A 284 -7.67 17.25 -2.19
N ASN A 285 -6.46 17.75 -2.48
CA ASN A 285 -6.21 18.89 -3.37
C ASN A 285 -5.20 18.52 -4.48
N PRO A 286 -5.60 17.74 -5.50
CA PRO A 286 -4.64 17.20 -6.48
C PRO A 286 -3.99 18.24 -7.39
N GLY A 287 -4.56 19.45 -7.45
CA GLY A 287 -4.02 20.59 -8.17
C GLY A 287 -2.82 21.26 -7.48
N ASP A 288 -2.66 21.06 -6.17
CA ASP A 288 -1.56 21.67 -5.42
C ASP A 288 -0.21 21.21 -5.95
N LYS A 289 0.78 22.11 -5.96
CA LYS A 289 2.15 21.78 -6.41
C LYS A 289 2.76 20.64 -5.59
N GLY A 290 2.44 20.56 -4.29
CA GLY A 290 3.02 19.58 -3.38
C GLY A 290 4.38 20.02 -2.84
N THR A 291 5.16 19.05 -2.36
CA THR A 291 6.60 19.18 -2.14
C THR A 291 7.35 18.22 -3.06
N ILE A 292 8.44 18.68 -3.67
CA ILE A 292 9.34 17.85 -4.46
C ILE A 292 10.56 17.49 -3.61
N VAL A 293 10.83 16.20 -3.44
CA VAL A 293 12.08 15.71 -2.84
C VAL A 293 13.00 15.23 -3.95
N SER A 294 14.13 15.89 -4.12
CA SER A 294 15.13 15.62 -5.15
C SER A 294 16.48 16.16 -4.72
N SER A 295 17.57 15.75 -5.39
CA SER A 295 18.98 16.12 -5.09
C SER A 295 19.49 15.72 -3.70
#